data_AF-X8AP01-F1
#
_entry.id   AF-X8AP01-F1
#
_cell.length_a   1.000
_cell.length_b   1.000
_cell.length_c   1.000
_cell.angle_alpha   90.00
_cell.angle_beta   90.00
_cell.angle_gamma   90.00
#
_symmetry.space_group_name_H-M   'P 1'
#
loop_
_entity.id
_entity.type
_entity.pdbx_description
1 polymer ?
#
loop_
_entity_poly.entity_id
_entity_poly.type
_entity_poly.pdbx_seq_one_letter_code
_entity_poly.pdbx_strand_id
1 'polypeptide(L)'
;MYADYRVRDLVKRLEWVLAAMTADPSRRLSSIDLLDGTELARLDGWANRAVLIRPALAAVSIPEVFAARVARHPEAVALVCGEQSWTYRQLDEAANRLAHLLIGHGAGRGSGWRCCFPARLRRLWRFWGAEDGAAYVPIDPRIRGRACGCCLRMLRRWRR
;
A
#
# COMPACT_ATOMS: atom_id res chain seq x y z
N MET A 1 0.82 -24.33 -12.85
CA MET A 1 -0.39 -23.75 -12.22
C MET A 1 -0.96 -22.62 -13.08
N TYR A 2 -1.19 -22.89 -14.37
CA TYR A 2 -2.12 -22.14 -15.21
C TYR A 2 -3.17 -23.16 -15.64
N ALA A 3 -4.44 -22.78 -15.63
CA ALA A 3 -5.52 -23.75 -15.75
C ALA A 3 -5.56 -24.39 -17.14
N ASP A 4 -5.84 -25.69 -17.16
CA ASP A 4 -6.35 -26.44 -18.29
C ASP A 4 -7.70 -25.82 -18.73
N TYR A 5 -7.60 -24.84 -19.63
CA TYR A 5 -8.65 -23.97 -20.10
C TYR A 5 -8.62 -24.04 -21.62
N ARG A 6 -9.60 -24.73 -22.21
CA ARG A 6 -9.39 -25.41 -23.49
C ARG A 6 -10.04 -24.63 -24.62
N VAL A 7 -9.69 -25.02 -25.84
CA VAL A 7 -10.40 -24.63 -27.05
C VAL A 7 -11.92 -24.85 -26.90
N ARG A 8 -12.36 -25.94 -26.24
CA ARG A 8 -13.78 -26.20 -25.97
C ARG A 8 -14.45 -25.16 -25.06
N ASP A 9 -13.73 -24.62 -24.08
CA ASP A 9 -14.28 -23.63 -23.13
C ASP A 9 -14.35 -22.24 -23.80
N LEU A 10 -13.40 -21.94 -24.69
CA LEU A 10 -13.42 -20.76 -25.56
C LEU A 10 -14.55 -20.82 -26.60
N VAL A 11 -14.81 -21.98 -27.21
CA VAL A 11 -15.92 -22.15 -28.17
C VAL A 11 -17.27 -21.91 -27.51
N LYS A 12 -17.52 -22.50 -26.32
CA LYS A 12 -18.77 -22.27 -25.56
C LYS A 12 -19.01 -20.78 -25.24
N ARG A 13 -17.94 -20.04 -24.92
CA ARG A 13 -18.02 -18.59 -24.68
C ARG A 13 -18.38 -17.82 -25.94
N LEU A 14 -17.82 -18.20 -27.08
CA LEU A 14 -18.14 -17.59 -28.36
C LEU A 14 -19.62 -17.85 -28.73
N GLU A 15 -20.09 -19.08 -28.54
CA GLU A 15 -21.51 -19.45 -28.73
C GLU A 15 -22.45 -18.60 -27.85
N TRP A 16 -22.13 -18.40 -26.56
CA TRP A 16 -22.89 -17.53 -25.67
C TRP A 16 -22.89 -16.05 -26.09
N VAL A 17 -21.75 -15.52 -26.55
CA VAL A 17 -21.69 -14.14 -27.08
C VAL A 17 -22.56 -13.99 -28.32
N LEU A 18 -22.48 -14.93 -29.26
CA LEU A 18 -23.28 -14.92 -30.49
C LEU A 18 -24.79 -15.03 -30.17
N ALA A 19 -25.17 -15.91 -29.23
CA ALA A 19 -26.56 -16.02 -28.77
C ALA A 19 -27.05 -14.72 -28.11
N ALA A 20 -26.26 -14.09 -27.24
CA ALA A 20 -26.62 -12.84 -26.59
C ALA A 20 -26.72 -11.66 -27.57
N MET A 21 -25.84 -11.58 -28.57
CA MET A 21 -25.87 -10.53 -29.61
C MET A 21 -27.00 -10.71 -30.63
N THR A 22 -27.44 -11.95 -30.89
CA THR A 22 -28.58 -12.22 -31.78
C THR A 22 -29.93 -12.04 -31.07
N ALA A 23 -29.98 -12.27 -29.75
CA ALA A 23 -31.17 -12.00 -28.94
C ALA A 23 -31.44 -10.50 -28.71
N ASP A 24 -30.39 -9.69 -28.55
CA ASP A 24 -30.49 -8.22 -28.50
C ASP A 24 -29.33 -7.56 -29.27
N PRO A 25 -29.54 -7.20 -30.55
CA PRO A 25 -28.53 -6.53 -31.37
C PRO A 25 -28.15 -5.12 -30.90
N SER A 26 -28.93 -4.50 -30.00
CA SER A 26 -28.65 -3.18 -29.42
C SER A 26 -27.78 -3.26 -28.16
N ARG A 27 -27.64 -4.45 -27.57
CA ARG A 27 -26.85 -4.69 -26.37
C ARG A 27 -25.37 -4.42 -26.62
N ARG A 28 -24.75 -3.63 -25.73
CA ARG A 28 -23.30 -3.41 -25.76
C ARG A 28 -22.56 -4.71 -25.48
N LEU A 29 -21.62 -5.09 -26.34
CA LEU A 29 -20.73 -6.25 -26.16
C LEU A 29 -20.04 -6.27 -24.79
N SER A 30 -19.67 -5.11 -24.25
CA SER A 30 -19.06 -4.95 -22.92
C SER A 30 -19.99 -5.23 -21.73
N SER A 31 -21.27 -5.56 -21.97
CA SER A 31 -22.26 -5.90 -20.95
C SER A 31 -22.62 -7.38 -20.93
N ILE A 32 -21.95 -8.21 -21.76
CA ILE A 32 -22.18 -9.65 -21.82
C ILE A 32 -21.23 -10.33 -20.83
N ASP A 33 -21.80 -10.94 -19.79
CA ASP A 33 -21.03 -11.73 -18.82
C ASP A 33 -20.52 -13.02 -19.46
N LEU A 34 -19.20 -13.19 -19.49
CA LEU A 34 -18.51 -14.33 -20.09
C LEU A 34 -18.13 -15.42 -19.10
N LEU A 35 -18.41 -15.22 -17.80
CA LEU A 35 -18.04 -16.12 -16.72
C LEU A 35 -19.27 -16.89 -16.28
N ASP A 36 -19.17 -18.21 -16.19
CA ASP A 36 -20.23 -19.00 -15.57
C ASP A 36 -20.22 -18.87 -14.04
N GLY A 37 -21.29 -19.31 -13.37
CA GLY A 37 -21.41 -19.21 -11.91
C GLY A 37 -20.32 -19.98 -11.13
N THR A 38 -19.74 -21.03 -11.71
CA THR A 38 -18.65 -21.81 -11.13
C THR A 38 -17.34 -21.04 -11.21
N GLU A 39 -17.07 -20.39 -12.33
CA GLU A 39 -15.91 -19.53 -12.52
C GLU A 39 -15.99 -18.27 -11.65
N LEU A 40 -17.17 -17.67 -11.54
CA LEU A 40 -17.42 -16.54 -10.65
C LEU A 40 -17.21 -16.94 -9.17
N ALA A 41 -17.72 -18.10 -8.75
CA ALA A 41 -17.46 -18.63 -7.40
C ALA A 41 -15.97 -18.92 -7.16
N ARG A 42 -15.23 -19.39 -8.17
CA ARG A 42 -13.77 -19.59 -8.07
C ARG A 42 -13.01 -18.28 -7.97
N LEU A 43 -13.43 -17.25 -8.70
CA LEU A 43 -12.88 -15.89 -8.59
C LEU A 43 -13.17 -15.27 -7.22
N ASP A 44 -14.38 -15.43 -6.69
CA ASP A 44 -14.73 -14.96 -5.35
C ASP A 44 -13.90 -15.63 -4.24
N GLY A 45 -13.59 -16.92 -4.42
CA GLY A 45 -12.64 -17.65 -3.59
C GLY A 45 -11.22 -17.09 -3.68
N TRP A 46 -10.67 -16.91 -4.89
CA TRP A 46 -9.32 -16.35 -5.09
C TRP A 46 -9.18 -14.91 -4.61
N ALA A 47 -10.22 -14.09 -4.80
CA ALA A 47 -10.27 -12.71 -4.34
C ALA A 47 -10.48 -12.61 -2.82
N ASN A 48 -10.74 -13.72 -2.12
CA ASN A 48 -11.19 -13.76 -0.73
C ASN A 48 -12.36 -12.78 -0.49
N ARG A 49 -13.33 -12.73 -1.42
CA ARG A 49 -14.38 -11.70 -1.44
C ARG A 49 -15.16 -11.64 -0.13
N ALA A 50 -15.42 -12.79 0.51
CA ALA A 50 -16.05 -12.88 1.83
C ALA A 50 -15.33 -12.08 2.94
N VAL A 51 -14.01 -11.90 2.85
CA VAL A 51 -13.22 -11.07 3.77
C VAL A 51 -13.35 -9.59 3.40
N LEU A 52 -13.31 -9.27 2.10
CA LEU A 52 -13.34 -7.89 1.59
C LEU A 52 -14.71 -7.20 1.76
N ILE A 53 -15.81 -7.96 1.70
CA ILE A 53 -17.18 -7.43 1.89
C ILE A 53 -17.63 -7.41 3.36
N ARG A 54 -16.83 -7.97 4.28
CA ARG A 54 -17.17 -7.96 5.70
C ARG A 54 -17.17 -6.51 6.20
N PRO A 55 -18.17 -6.07 7.00
CA PRO A 55 -18.17 -4.74 7.58
C PRO A 55 -16.83 -4.47 8.27
N ALA A 56 -16.20 -3.36 7.91
CA ALA A 56 -14.95 -2.98 8.54
C ALA A 56 -15.18 -2.77 10.04
N LEU A 57 -14.36 -3.41 10.86
CA LEU A 57 -14.12 -2.92 12.22
C LEU A 57 -13.69 -1.44 12.11
N ALA A 58 -14.05 -0.63 13.10
CA ALA A 58 -13.80 0.81 13.11
C ALA A 58 -12.42 1.14 12.52
N ALA A 59 -12.38 2.05 11.54
CA ALA A 59 -11.20 2.25 10.69
C ALA A 59 -10.06 2.93 11.46
N VAL A 60 -9.32 2.15 12.24
CA VAL A 60 -8.13 2.59 12.97
C VAL A 60 -6.99 2.81 11.98
N SER A 61 -6.35 3.97 12.07
CA SER A 61 -5.19 4.32 11.26
C SER A 61 -3.93 3.55 11.68
N ILE A 62 -2.96 3.43 10.76
CA ILE A 62 -1.68 2.76 11.05
C ILE A 62 -0.94 3.43 12.24
N PRO A 63 -0.87 4.78 12.35
CA PRO A 63 -0.31 5.44 13.53
C PRO A 63 -1.01 5.09 14.86
N GLU A 64 -2.35 5.00 14.89
CA GLU A 64 -3.09 4.63 16.10
C GLU A 64 -2.81 3.18 16.53
N VAL A 65 -2.74 2.23 15.57
CA VAL A 65 -2.35 0.84 15.85
C VAL A 65 -0.90 0.77 16.36
N PHE A 66 -0.01 1.61 15.82
CA PHE A 66 1.38 1.69 16.27
C PHE A 66 1.49 2.26 17.69
N ALA A 67 0.84 3.39 17.98
CA ALA A 67 0.80 4.01 19.31
C ALA A 67 0.22 3.06 20.38
N ALA A 68 -0.83 2.30 20.06
CA ALA A 68 -1.37 1.25 20.93
C ALA A 68 -0.35 0.14 21.23
N ARG A 69 0.61 -0.13 20.33
CA ARG A 69 1.68 -1.12 20.51
C ARG A 69 2.85 -0.55 21.33
N VAL A 70 3.20 0.73 21.12
CA VAL A 70 4.15 1.48 21.94
C VAL A 70 3.69 1.51 23.40
N ALA A 71 2.41 1.81 23.65
CA ALA A 71 1.84 1.85 24.99
C ALA A 71 1.84 0.47 25.71
N ARG A 72 1.64 -0.62 24.96
CA ARG A 72 1.59 -1.98 25.53
C ARG A 72 2.97 -2.62 25.75
N HIS A 73 3.92 -2.38 24.84
CA HIS A 73 5.22 -3.05 24.83
C HIS A 73 6.37 -2.08 24.45
N PRO A 74 6.60 -1.01 25.24
CA PRO A 74 7.54 0.07 24.88
C PRO A 74 8.97 -0.41 24.65
N GLU A 75 9.45 -1.36 25.48
CA GLU A 75 10.82 -1.89 25.41
C GLU A 75 10.96 -3.14 24.52
N ALA A 76 9.88 -3.61 23.88
CA ALA A 76 10.00 -4.69 22.90
C ALA A 76 10.68 -4.19 21.62
N VAL A 77 11.54 -5.01 21.01
CA VAL A 77 12.22 -4.67 19.76
C VAL A 77 11.19 -4.55 18.63
N ALA A 78 11.09 -3.35 18.06
CA ALA A 78 10.20 -3.03 16.95
C ALA A 78 10.89 -3.16 15.59
N LEU A 79 12.20 -2.94 15.55
CA LEU A 79 13.00 -2.92 14.33
C LEU A 79 14.43 -3.40 14.60
N VAL A 80 14.97 -4.18 13.66
CA VAL A 80 16.40 -4.53 13.58
C VAL A 80 16.93 -4.10 12.21
N CYS A 81 18.07 -3.40 12.17
CA CYS A 81 18.67 -2.89 10.93
C CYS A 81 20.18 -3.12 10.90
N GLY A 82 20.59 -4.35 10.53
CA GLY A 82 21.96 -4.82 10.76
C GLY A 82 22.17 -5.04 12.26
N GLU A 83 23.35 -4.67 12.78
CA GLU A 83 23.71 -4.85 14.19
C GLU A 83 22.90 -4.00 15.19
N GLN A 84 22.01 -3.12 14.73
CA GLN A 84 21.29 -2.18 15.60
C GLN A 84 19.81 -2.51 15.70
N SER A 85 19.35 -2.78 16.93
CA SER A 85 17.95 -2.95 17.31
C SER A 85 17.39 -1.66 17.91
N TRP A 86 16.08 -1.45 17.74
CA TRP A 86 15.33 -0.29 18.24
C TRP A 86 14.05 -0.79 18.91
N THR A 87 13.76 -0.31 20.12
CA THR A 87 12.50 -0.62 20.83
C THR A 87 11.33 0.21 20.27
N TYR A 88 10.08 -0.20 20.53
CA TYR A 88 8.90 0.58 20.12
C TYR A 88 8.96 2.03 20.60
N ARG A 89 9.37 2.26 21.85
CA ARG A 89 9.53 3.61 22.41
C ARG A 89 10.62 4.43 21.68
N GLN A 90 11.81 3.85 21.48
CA GLN A 90 12.89 4.54 20.76
C GLN A 90 12.50 4.91 19.32
N LEU A 91 11.69 4.05 18.69
CA LEU A 91 11.19 4.23 17.34
C LEU A 91 10.15 5.36 17.27
N ASP A 92 9.18 5.34 18.18
CA ASP A 92 8.14 6.37 18.34
C ASP A 92 8.74 7.75 18.64
N GLU A 93 9.65 7.85 19.61
CA GLU A 93 10.34 9.10 19.93
C GLU A 93 11.09 9.69 18.72
N ALA A 94 11.69 8.83 17.88
CA ALA A 94 12.41 9.27 16.69
C ALA A 94 11.48 9.65 15.53
N ALA A 95 10.35 8.96 15.38
CA ALA A 95 9.31 9.29 14.41
C ALA A 95 8.62 10.62 14.77
N ASN A 96 8.22 10.79 16.03
CA ASN A 96 7.69 12.05 16.57
C ASN A 96 8.66 13.23 16.41
N ARG A 97 9.97 13.05 16.63
CA ARG A 97 10.97 14.10 16.31
C ARG A 97 11.03 14.43 14.81
N LEU A 98 10.82 13.44 13.95
CA LEU A 98 10.82 13.63 12.49
C LEU A 98 9.58 14.36 12.00
N ALA A 99 8.40 13.99 12.50
CA ALA A 99 7.11 14.64 12.25
C ALA A 99 7.18 16.15 12.56
N HIS A 100 7.63 16.53 13.77
CA HIS A 100 7.82 17.93 14.13
C HIS A 100 8.82 18.67 13.22
N LEU A 101 9.91 18.02 12.80
CA LEU A 101 10.84 18.60 11.82
C LEU A 101 10.18 18.81 10.46
N LEU A 102 9.33 17.89 10.00
CA LEU A 102 8.61 17.95 8.73
C LEU A 102 7.54 19.03 8.73
N ILE A 103 6.72 19.10 9.78
CA ILE A 103 5.74 20.16 10.00
C ILE A 103 6.45 21.53 10.00
N GLY A 104 7.59 21.65 10.68
CA GLY A 104 8.44 22.84 10.65
C GLY A 104 9.05 23.21 9.28
N HIS A 105 9.00 22.30 8.29
CA HIS A 105 9.36 22.57 6.88
C HIS A 105 8.12 22.64 5.96
N GLY A 106 6.91 22.77 6.52
CA GLY A 106 5.67 22.94 5.77
C GLY A 106 4.96 21.65 5.36
N ALA A 107 5.26 20.50 5.99
CA ALA A 107 4.46 19.30 5.81
C ALA A 107 3.08 19.45 6.47
N GLY A 108 2.03 19.05 5.76
CA GLY A 108 0.65 19.08 6.24
C GLY A 108 -0.24 18.13 5.43
N ARG A 109 -1.48 17.94 5.90
CA ARG A 109 -2.47 17.04 5.28
C ARG A 109 -2.62 17.34 3.79
N GLY A 110 -2.55 16.30 2.95
CA GLY A 110 -2.63 16.42 1.48
C GLY A 110 -1.33 16.89 0.78
N SER A 111 -0.28 17.26 1.51
CA SER A 111 1.00 17.66 0.92
C SER A 111 1.92 16.47 0.67
N GLY A 112 2.16 16.13 -0.61
CA GLY A 112 3.06 15.04 -1.00
C GLY A 112 4.54 15.45 -0.87
N TRP A 113 5.16 15.26 0.29
CA TRP A 113 6.57 15.61 0.50
C TRP A 113 7.55 14.58 -0.12
N ARG A 114 8.01 14.88 -1.33
CA ARG A 114 8.98 14.10 -2.13
C ARG A 114 10.34 13.97 -1.44
N CYS A 115 10.57 12.88 -0.70
CA CYS A 115 11.83 12.66 0.01
C CYS A 115 12.75 11.61 -0.65
N CYS A 116 14.02 11.97 -0.83
CA CYS A 116 15.07 11.10 -1.38
C CYS A 116 15.94 10.52 -0.25
N PHE A 117 15.70 9.27 0.14
CA PHE A 117 16.49 8.56 1.15
C PHE A 117 17.50 7.58 0.52
N PRO A 118 18.73 7.46 1.06
CA PRO A 118 19.66 6.39 0.71
C PRO A 118 19.01 5.02 0.88
N ALA A 119 19.35 4.05 0.02
CA ALA A 119 18.69 2.73 -0.03
C ALA A 119 18.65 1.98 1.32
N ARG A 120 19.61 2.23 2.22
CA ARG A 120 19.68 1.66 3.58
C ARG A 120 18.57 2.20 4.50
N LEU A 121 18.24 3.50 4.39
CA LEU A 121 17.18 4.18 5.16
C LEU A 121 15.82 4.13 4.47
N ARG A 122 15.78 3.89 3.15
CA ARG A 122 14.54 3.71 2.38
C ARG A 122 13.67 2.55 2.86
N ARG A 123 14.27 1.53 3.52
CA ARG A 123 13.51 0.43 4.15
C ARG A 123 12.81 0.84 5.45
N LEU A 124 13.32 1.86 6.14
CA LEU A 124 12.87 2.33 7.44
C LEU A 124 11.52 3.08 7.32
N TRP A 125 11.54 4.23 6.65
CA TRP A 125 10.39 5.15 6.59
C TRP A 125 9.24 4.69 5.66
N ARG A 126 9.38 3.55 4.99
CA ARG A 126 8.33 2.94 4.12
C ARG A 126 7.05 2.59 4.90
N PHE A 127 7.11 2.59 6.23
CA PHE A 127 5.99 2.45 7.15
C PHE A 127 5.47 3.78 7.74
N TRP A 128 6.20 4.90 7.62
CA TRP A 128 6.06 6.05 8.53
C TRP A 128 5.56 7.37 7.93
N GLY A 129 5.55 7.53 6.60
CA GLY A 129 5.07 8.80 6.00
C GLY A 129 3.59 9.13 6.31
N ALA A 130 2.84 8.19 6.89
CA ALA A 130 1.44 8.33 7.28
C ALA A 130 1.20 9.10 8.59
N GLU A 131 2.19 9.28 9.47
CA GLU A 131 1.98 9.94 10.77
C GLU A 131 1.56 11.41 10.63
N ASP A 132 2.17 12.16 9.70
CA ASP A 132 1.79 13.55 9.39
C ASP A 132 0.50 13.66 8.54
N GLY A 133 -0.17 12.54 8.23
CA GLY A 133 -1.29 12.50 7.27
C GLY A 133 -0.89 12.85 5.83
N ALA A 134 0.40 12.69 5.49
CA ALA A 134 0.95 12.89 4.17
C ALA A 134 1.03 11.57 3.37
N ALA A 135 0.98 11.65 2.04
CA ALA A 135 1.15 10.49 1.18
C ALA A 135 2.65 10.22 0.92
N TYR A 136 3.17 9.07 1.35
CA TYR A 136 4.58 8.72 1.10
C TYR A 136 4.81 8.31 -0.35
N VAL A 137 5.51 9.16 -1.12
CA VAL A 137 5.96 8.84 -2.49
C VAL A 137 7.45 8.47 -2.48
N PRO A 138 7.81 7.17 -2.56
CA PRO A 138 9.20 6.74 -2.58
C PRO A 138 9.89 7.14 -3.88
N ILE A 139 10.85 8.07 -3.81
CA ILE A 139 11.73 8.41 -4.94
C ILE A 139 12.98 7.54 -4.87
N ASP A 140 13.33 6.89 -5.98
CA ASP A 140 14.62 6.21 -6.10
C ASP A 140 15.74 7.26 -6.33
N PRO A 141 16.75 7.38 -5.43
CA PRO A 141 17.85 8.32 -5.61
C PRO A 141 18.73 8.06 -6.85
N ARG A 142 18.50 6.97 -7.59
CA ARG A 142 19.11 6.72 -8.91
C ARG A 142 18.49 7.57 -10.04
N ILE A 143 17.26 8.05 -9.85
CA ILE A 143 16.61 8.96 -10.81
C ILE A 143 17.32 10.31 -10.72
N ARG A 144 17.96 10.75 -11.81
CA ARG A 144 18.68 12.03 -11.89
C ARG A 144 17.71 13.22 -11.95
N GLY A 145 17.00 13.47 -10.86
CA GLY A 145 16.31 14.72 -10.55
C GLY A 145 16.94 15.36 -9.31
N ARG A 146 16.83 16.69 -9.17
CA ARG A 146 17.41 17.42 -8.03
C ARG A 146 16.92 16.83 -6.71
N ALA A 147 17.79 16.16 -5.96
CA ALA A 147 17.50 15.81 -4.57
C ALA A 147 17.25 17.13 -3.82
N CYS A 148 16.03 17.32 -3.31
CA CYS A 148 15.69 18.57 -2.65
C CYS A 148 16.62 18.79 -1.44
N GLY A 149 17.20 19.99 -1.30
CA GLY A 149 18.23 20.29 -0.30
C GLY A 149 17.80 20.01 1.15
N CYS A 150 16.49 19.98 1.42
CA CYS A 150 15.90 19.54 2.69
C CYS A 150 16.28 18.10 3.05
N CYS A 151 16.23 17.14 2.11
CA CYS A 151 16.46 15.71 2.38
C CYS A 151 17.87 15.47 2.95
N LEU A 152 18.89 16.09 2.35
CA LEU A 152 20.29 15.96 2.80
C LEU A 152 20.54 16.66 4.15
N ARG A 153 19.83 17.75 4.44
CA ARG A 153 19.94 18.49 5.71
C ARG A 153 19.27 17.72 6.85
N MET A 154 18.12 17.11 6.57
CA MET A 154 17.35 16.24 7.46
C MET A 154 18.12 14.95 7.81
N LEU A 155 18.72 14.28 6.83
CA LEU A 155 19.58 13.11 7.02
C LEU A 155 20.78 13.35 7.94
N ARG A 156 21.40 14.54 7.88
CA ARG A 156 22.53 14.91 8.76
C ARG A 156 22.09 15.21 10.20
N ARG A 157 20.83 15.59 10.40
CA ARG A 157 20.25 15.92 11.72
C ARG A 157 19.60 14.73 12.41
N TRP A 158 19.14 13.73 11.64
CA TRP A 158 18.66 12.42 12.14
C TRP A 158 19.80 11.47 12.57
N ARG A 159 21.04 11.75 12.14
CA ARG A 159 22.23 10.95 12.46
C ARG A 159 22.99 11.47 13.71
N ARG A 160 22.44 12.46 14.40
CA ARG A 160 22.85 12.98 15.70
C ARG A 160 21.69 12.80 16.68
#